data_AF-A0A0F9ACW3-F1
#
_entry.id   AF-A0A0F9ACW3-F1
#
_cell.length_a   1.000
_cell.length_b   1.000
_cell.length_c   1.000
_cell.angle_alpha   90.00
_cell.angle_beta   90.00
_cell.angle_gamma   90.00
#
_symmetry.space_group_name_H-M   'P 1'
#
loop_
_entity.id
_entity.type
_entity.pdbx_description
1 polymer ?
#
loop_
_entity_poly.entity_id
_entity_poly.type
_entity_poly.pdbx_seq_one_letter_code
_entity_poly.pdbx_strand_id
1 'polypeptide(L)'
;MKKLNFPFTAILGQDRMKLALILNIIDVDIGGVLLTGHQGTGKSTAVRSLVEVMPQIEVIKGCEFSCNPHSERDDLCENCRELKESGQIQNENRDMRLVNLPLGCTELFSDLLKIQ
;
A
#
# COMPACT_ATOMS: atom_id res chain seq x y z
N MET A 1 6.43 18.86 -7.43
CA MET A 1 7.07 18.04 -8.49
C MET A 1 6.66 16.59 -8.29
N LYS A 2 5.96 15.99 -9.26
CA LYS A 2 5.67 14.55 -9.24
C LYS A 2 7.01 13.82 -9.40
N LYS A 3 7.44 13.05 -8.39
CA LYS A 3 8.60 12.16 -8.54
C LYS A 3 8.21 11.13 -9.59
N LEU A 4 8.91 11.09 -10.72
CA LEU A 4 8.76 10.04 -11.72
C LEU A 4 9.51 8.81 -11.20
N ASN A 5 8.79 7.79 -10.73
CA ASN A 5 9.43 6.50 -10.48
C ASN A 5 9.65 5.76 -11.81
N PHE A 6 10.59 4.81 -11.79
CA PHE A 6 10.83 3.95 -12.94
C PHE A 6 9.61 3.04 -13.18
N PRO A 7 9.08 2.88 -14.40
CA PRO A 7 7.83 2.16 -14.62
C PRO A 7 7.95 0.66 -14.29
N PHE A 8 6.95 0.11 -13.57
CA PHE A 8 6.95 -1.29 -13.11
C PHE A 8 7.11 -2.29 -14.26
N THR A 9 6.46 -2.01 -15.39
CA THR A 9 6.51 -2.86 -16.60
C THR A 9 7.87 -2.84 -17.29
N ALA A 10 8.70 -1.82 -17.08
CA ALA A 10 10.04 -1.73 -17.66
C ALA A 10 11.11 -2.46 -16.82
N ILE A 11 10.73 -3.06 -15.68
CA ILE A 11 11.65 -3.85 -14.86
C ILE A 11 11.94 -5.17 -15.58
N LEU A 12 13.17 -5.28 -16.08
CA LEU A 12 13.65 -6.44 -16.81
C LEU A 12 13.89 -7.63 -15.86
N GLY A 13 13.36 -8.79 -16.24
CA GLY A 13 13.44 -10.01 -15.44
C GLY A 13 12.72 -9.88 -14.09
N GLN A 14 13.26 -10.56 -13.07
CA GLN A 14 12.69 -10.61 -11.71
C GLN A 14 11.22 -11.02 -11.68
N ASP A 15 10.82 -11.95 -12.55
CA ASP A 15 9.41 -12.30 -12.77
C ASP A 15 8.76 -12.88 -11.50
N ARG A 16 9.52 -13.62 -10.68
CA ARG A 16 9.04 -14.10 -9.37
C ARG A 16 8.72 -12.97 -8.40
N MET A 17 9.54 -11.91 -8.38
CA MET A 17 9.29 -10.73 -7.54
C MET A 17 8.06 -9.99 -8.03
N LYS A 18 7.97 -9.72 -9.34
CA LYS A 18 6.82 -9.03 -9.94
C LYS A 18 5.52 -9.79 -9.67
N LEU A 19 5.53 -11.11 -9.88
CA LEU A 19 4.38 -11.97 -9.62
C LEU A 19 3.98 -11.93 -8.15
N ALA A 20 4.92 -12.09 -7.22
CA ALA A 20 4.62 -12.06 -5.79
C ALA A 20 3.97 -10.73 -5.37
N LEU A 21 4.49 -9.60 -5.88
CA LEU A 21 3.91 -8.28 -5.61
C LEU A 21 2.50 -8.12 -6.20
N ILE A 22 2.27 -8.58 -7.43
CA ILE A 22 0.94 -8.53 -8.05
C ILE A 22 -0.06 -9.39 -7.26
N LEU A 23 0.34 -10.62 -6.90
CA LEU A 23 -0.52 -11.52 -6.14
C LEU A 23 -0.91 -10.92 -4.79
N ASN A 24 0.04 -10.29 -4.09
CA ASN A 24 -0.24 -9.67 -2.80
C ASN A 24 -1.17 -8.45 -2.88
N ILE A 25 -1.26 -7.80 -4.05
CA ILE A 25 -2.22 -6.73 -4.30
C ILE A 25 -3.62 -7.29 -4.60
N ILE A 26 -3.70 -8.41 -5.30
CA ILE A 26 -4.97 -9.07 -5.63
C ILE A 26 -5.58 -9.70 -4.38
N ASP A 27 -4.76 -10.37 -3.59
CA ASP A 27 -5.17 -11.09 -2.40
C ASP A 27 -4.26 -10.73 -1.21
N VAL A 28 -4.83 -9.93 -0.31
CA VAL A 28 -4.14 -9.45 0.89
C VAL A 28 -4.04 -10.53 1.97
N ASP A 29 -4.80 -11.62 1.89
CA ASP A 29 -4.74 -12.74 2.85
C ASP A 29 -3.44 -13.56 2.71
N ILE A 30 -2.73 -13.37 1.59
CA ILE A 30 -1.34 -13.84 1.43
C ILE A 30 -0.42 -13.23 2.50
N GLY A 31 -0.81 -12.11 3.10
CA GLY A 31 -0.15 -11.46 4.23
C GLY A 31 0.92 -10.46 3.82
N GLY A 32 1.99 -10.92 3.17
CA GLY A 32 3.07 -10.02 2.73
C GLY A 32 4.20 -10.72 1.98
N VAL A 33 4.97 -9.92 1.24
CA VAL A 33 6.08 -10.41 0.42
C VAL A 33 7.40 -9.98 1.02
N LEU A 34 8.25 -10.95 1.35
CA LEU A 34 9.63 -10.71 1.78
C LEU A 34 10.58 -10.66 0.57
N LEU A 35 11.15 -9.48 0.31
CA LEU A 35 12.08 -9.29 -0.82
C LEU A 35 13.53 -9.32 -0.34
N THR A 36 14.22 -10.45 -0.52
CA THR A 36 15.64 -10.59 -0.19
C THR A 36 16.52 -10.46 -1.43
N GLY A 37 17.76 -9.97 -1.26
CA GLY A 37 18.78 -9.96 -2.31
C GLY A 37 19.82 -8.87 -2.12
N HIS A 38 20.84 -8.85 -2.99
CA HIS A 38 21.94 -7.89 -2.94
C HIS A 38 21.49 -6.43 -3.09
N GLN A 39 22.30 -5.50 -2.56
CA GLN A 39 22.08 -4.07 -2.79
C GLN A 39 22.14 -3.76 -4.29
N GLY A 40 21.30 -2.83 -4.76
CA GLY A 40 21.29 -2.42 -6.16
C GLY A 40 20.42 -3.26 -7.10
N THR A 41 19.72 -4.30 -6.61
CA THR A 41 18.81 -5.12 -7.45
C THR A 41 17.45 -4.47 -7.74
N GLY A 42 17.19 -3.25 -7.27
CA GLY A 42 15.96 -2.51 -7.58
C GLY A 42 14.70 -2.92 -6.79
N LYS A 43 14.82 -3.69 -5.70
CA LYS A 43 13.68 -4.13 -4.86
C LYS A 43 12.74 -2.99 -4.47
N SER A 44 13.29 -1.94 -3.84
CA SER A 44 12.48 -0.79 -3.41
C SER A 44 11.99 0.06 -4.59
N THR A 45 12.68 0.02 -5.73
CA THR A 45 12.23 0.67 -6.96
C THR A 45 10.99 -0.03 -7.50
N ALA A 46 10.97 -1.37 -7.49
CA ALA A 46 9.82 -2.15 -7.93
C ALA A 46 8.57 -1.84 -7.10
N VAL A 47 8.68 -1.82 -5.77
CA VAL A 47 7.56 -1.49 -4.89
C VAL A 47 7.04 -0.06 -5.15
N ARG A 48 7.94 0.92 -5.26
CA ARG A 48 7.54 2.32 -5.55
C ARG A 48 6.87 2.47 -6.91
N SER A 49 7.39 1.78 -7.93
CA SER A 49 6.82 1.80 -9.27
C SER A 49 5.43 1.18 -9.35
N LEU A 50 5.15 0.20 -8.48
CA LEU A 50 3.88 -0.49 -8.45
C LEU A 50 2.77 0.41 -7.90
N VAL A 51 3.08 1.19 -6.85
CA VAL A 51 2.15 2.17 -6.26
C VAL A 51 1.69 3.22 -7.28
N GLU A 52 2.54 3.61 -8.24
CA GLU A 52 2.15 4.56 -9.30
C GLU A 52 1.18 4.01 -10.33
N VAL A 53 1.12 2.68 -10.47
CA VAL A 53 0.22 2.00 -11.42
C VAL A 53 -1.14 1.72 -10.77
N MET A 54 -1.22 1.76 -9.44
CA MET A 54 -2.46 1.49 -8.72
C MET A 54 -3.52 2.56 -8.99
N PRO A 55 -4.80 2.16 -9.11
CA PRO A 55 -5.89 3.11 -9.24
C PRO A 55 -6.05 3.91 -7.95
N GLN A 56 -6.70 5.07 -8.07
CA GLN A 56 -7.15 5.81 -6.90
C GLN A 56 -8.22 5.02 -6.16
N ILE A 57 -8.17 5.09 -4.83
CA ILE A 57 -9.13 4.47 -3.93
C ILE A 57 -10.03 5.54 -3.33
N GLU A 58 -11.29 5.20 -3.11
CA GLU A 58 -12.24 6.05 -2.39
C GLU A 58 -12.01 5.87 -0.88
N VAL A 59 -11.74 6.97 -0.17
CA VAL A 59 -11.46 6.97 1.26
C VAL A 59 -12.29 8.02 1.99
N ILE A 60 -12.55 7.79 3.28
CA ILE A 60 -13.14 8.82 4.13
C ILE A 60 -12.13 9.96 4.28
N LYS A 61 -12.58 11.18 3.98
CA LYS A 61 -11.78 12.40 3.99
C LYS A 61 -11.16 12.63 5.36
N GLY A 62 -9.84 12.80 5.39
CA GLY A 62 -9.08 13.01 6.63
C GLY A 62 -8.79 11.74 7.43
N CYS A 63 -9.16 10.55 6.94
CA CYS A 63 -8.80 9.30 7.60
C CYS A 63 -7.31 8.97 7.41
N GLU A 64 -6.61 8.69 8.51
CA GLU A 64 -5.20 8.30 8.49
C GLU A 64 -4.99 6.89 7.93
N PHE A 65 -5.96 5.99 8.13
CA PHE A 65 -5.90 4.57 7.75
C PHE A 65 -6.53 4.25 6.40
N SER A 66 -6.93 5.26 5.61
CA SER A 66 -7.56 5.04 4.31
C SER A 66 -8.85 4.19 4.37
N CYS A 67 -9.66 4.32 5.44
CA CYS A 67 -10.87 3.50 5.60
C CYS A 67 -11.84 3.65 4.40
N ASN A 68 -12.37 2.52 3.93
CA ASN A 68 -13.36 2.45 2.86
C ASN A 68 -14.73 2.94 3.37
N PRO A 69 -15.35 3.96 2.74
CA PRO A 69 -16.67 4.47 3.16
C PRO A 69 -17.79 3.42 3.15
N HIS A 70 -17.69 2.43 2.25
CA HIS A 70 -18.72 1.41 2.00
C HIS A 70 -18.62 0.20 2.95
N SER A 71 -17.54 0.09 3.73
CA SER A 71 -17.37 -1.00 4.68
C SER A 71 -18.35 -0.94 5.85
N GLU A 72 -18.54 -2.09 6.50
CA GLU A 72 -19.33 -2.20 7.73
C GLU A 72 -18.70 -1.41 8.88
N ARG A 73 -19.47 -1.16 9.94
CA ARG A 73 -19.01 -0.31 11.05
C ARG A 73 -17.80 -0.90 11.79
N ASP A 74 -17.72 -2.21 11.89
CA ASP A 74 -16.67 -2.88 12.66
C ASP A 74 -15.29 -2.81 11.98
N ASP A 75 -15.28 -2.64 10.66
CA ASP A 75 -14.06 -2.50 9.83
C ASP A 75 -13.53 -1.06 9.75
N LEU A 76 -14.26 -0.08 10.30
CA LEU A 76 -13.85 1.31 10.31
C LEU A 76 -12.97 1.63 11.51
N CYS A 77 -12.05 2.59 11.38
CA CYS A 77 -11.36 3.13 12.54
C CYS A 77 -12.33 3.92 13.45
N GLU A 78 -11.96 4.11 14.72
CA GLU A 78 -12.82 4.77 15.72
C GLU A 78 -13.35 6.14 15.26
N ASN A 79 -12.47 7.00 14.75
CA ASN A 79 -12.86 8.31 14.20
C ASN A 79 -13.85 8.20 13.01
N CYS A 80 -13.66 7.22 12.12
CA CYS A 80 -14.57 7.00 10.99
C CYS A 80 -15.93 6.43 11.43
N ARG A 81 -15.97 5.65 12.52
CA ARG A 81 -17.23 5.18 13.12
C ARG A 81 -18.05 6.37 13.63
N GLU A 82 -17.45 7.28 14.39
CA GLU A 82 -18.11 8.48 14.91
C GLU A 82 -18.61 9.40 13.79
N LEU A 83 -17.83 9.58 12.72
CA LEU A 83 -18.24 10.34 11.54
C LEU A 83 -19.43 9.70 10.81
N LYS A 84 -19.49 8.36 10.77
CA LYS A 84 -20.62 7.60 10.20
C LYS A 84 -21.88 7.76 11.03
N GLU A 85 -21.76 7.79 12.35
CA GLU A 85 -22.89 7.96 13.28
C GLU A 85 -23.44 9.39 13.28
N SER A 86 -22.57 10.39 13.20
CA SER A 86 -22.96 11.80 13.11
C SER A 86 -23.47 12.21 11.72
N GLY A 87 -23.37 11.33 10.72
CA GLY A 87 -23.81 11.59 9.34
C GLY A 87 -22.90 12.55 8.56
N GLN A 88 -21.68 12.82 9.04
CA GLN A 88 -20.74 13.78 8.45
C GLN A 88 -19.64 13.09 7.62
N ILE A 89 -19.96 12.03 6.90
CA ILE A 89 -19.00 11.39 6.00
C ILE A 89 -18.82 12.24 4.74
N GLN A 90 -17.57 12.61 4.46
CA GLN A 90 -17.14 13.11 3.16
C GLN A 90 -16.15 12.12 2.56
N ASN A 91 -16.29 11.83 1.28
CA ASN A 91 -15.40 10.93 0.56
C ASN A 91 -14.42 11.74 -0.29
N GLU A 92 -13.22 11.20 -0.48
CA GLU A 92 -12.25 11.70 -1.44
C GLU A 92 -11.58 10.52 -2.16
N ASN A 93 -11.18 10.74 -3.42
CA ASN A 93 -10.33 9.80 -4.13
C ASN A 93 -8.87 10.13 -3.84
N ARG A 94 -8.11 9.12 -3.42
CA ARG A 94 -6.72 9.27 -3.03
C ARG A 94 -5.84 8.22 -3.71
N ASP A 95 -4.63 8.64 -4.09
CA ASP A 95 -3.60 7.72 -4.53
C ASP A 95 -3.15 6.81 -3.37
N MET A 96 -2.80 5.56 -3.69
CA MET A 96 -2.30 4.60 -2.70
C MET A 96 -1.00 5.10 -2.04
N ARG A 97 -0.83 4.86 -0.74
CA ARG A 97 0.32 5.37 0.02
C ARG A 97 1.33 4.27 0.30
N LEU A 98 2.60 4.63 0.14
CA LEU A 98 3.71 3.77 0.55
C LEU A 98 4.24 4.24 1.90
N VAL A 99 4.12 3.39 2.92
CA VAL A 99 4.68 3.66 4.26
C VAL A 99 6.01 2.92 4.39
N ASN A 100 7.09 3.64 4.69
CA ASN A 100 8.37 3.03 5.03
C ASN A 100 8.42 2.86 6.55
N LEU A 101 8.52 1.63 7.04
CA LEU A 101 8.78 1.38 8.45
C LEU A 101 10.27 1.57 8.75
N PRO A 102 10.63 2.15 9.92
CA PRO A 102 12.03 2.25 10.32
C PRO A 102 12.64 0.87 10.56
N LEU A 103 13.91 0.75 10.19
CA LEU A 103 14.74 -0.41 10.49
C LEU A 103 14.82 -0.55 12.03
N GLY A 104 14.20 -1.60 12.57
CA GLY A 104 14.10 -1.83 14.03
C GLY A 104 12.69 -2.10 14.55
N CYS A 105 11.63 -1.83 13.77
CA CYS A 105 10.26 -2.24 14.16
C CYS A 105 9.98 -3.74 13.93
N THR A 106 10.91 -4.47 13.33
CA THR A 106 10.78 -5.90 12.99
C THR A 106 12.16 -6.57 13.11
N GLU A 107 12.58 -6.95 14.32
CA GLU A 107 13.82 -7.73 14.52
C GLU A 107 13.79 -9.17 13.93
N LEU A 108 12.91 -9.47 12.96
CA LEU A 108 12.83 -10.80 12.36
C LEU A 108 12.66 -10.86 10.83
N PHE A 109 12.41 -9.77 10.11
CA PHE A 109 12.20 -9.85 8.65
C PHE A 109 12.65 -8.57 7.93
N SER A 110 13.59 -8.71 6.99
CA SER A 110 14.15 -7.64 6.17
C SER A 110 13.11 -7.01 5.24
N ASP A 111 12.91 -5.70 5.33
CA ASP A 111 12.20 -4.86 4.35
C ASP A 111 10.72 -5.21 4.05
N LEU A 112 9.87 -5.26 5.09
CA LEU A 112 8.41 -5.27 4.92
C LEU A 112 7.90 -3.86 4.61
N LEU A 113 7.67 -3.57 3.33
CA LEU A 113 6.90 -2.42 2.86
C LEU A 113 5.41 -2.78 2.93
N LYS A 114 4.69 -2.23 3.91
CA LYS A 114 3.22 -2.31 3.96
C LYS A 114 2.65 -1.25 3.01
N ILE A 115 1.87 -1.70 2.05
CA ILE A 115 1.07 -0.83 1.19
C ILE A 115 -0.27 -0.62 1.91
N GLN A 116 -0.63 0.63 2.22
CA GLN A 116 -1.87 1.03 2.93
C GLN A 116 -2.61 2.16 2.20
#